data_AF-A0A9D1G5L2-F1
#
_entry.id   AF-A0A9D1G5L2-F1
#
_cell.length_a   1.000
_cell.length_b   1.000
_cell.length_c   1.000
_cell.angle_alpha   90.00
_cell.angle_beta   90.00
_cell.angle_gamma   90.00
#
_symmetry.space_group_name_H-M   'P 1'
#
loop_
_entity.id
_entity.type
_entity.pdbx_description
1 polymer ?
#
loop_
_entity_poly.entity_id
_entity_poly.type
_entity_poly.pdbx_seq_one_letter_code
_entity_poly.pdbx_strand_id
1 'polypeptide(L)'
;MRASILKLATKISLECGTYTGVTPNDPEYKILDPVITDEMAEIAMGLKVRKYVSAAEVAKKVKKPLARVSEVLYELTNIGLCRVSLKDGEDKFFLPIWVPGIMEMMVGNKEQVERYPVIAECFEEYTRRRIAPLAPFVPVGQGMMRVIPVEMAIQNDAHRGTYEEIHEIVENSWAIAVTDCSCRRTRRLMGEGCGHLEKDVCIF
;
A
#
# COMPACT_ATOMS: atom_id res chain seq x y z
N MET A 1 7.27 -23.20 -4.57
CA MET A 1 6.66 -22.52 -3.41
C MET A 1 7.74 -22.22 -2.38
N ARG A 2 7.92 -20.95 -2.02
CA ARG A 2 8.91 -20.49 -1.04
C ARG A 2 8.22 -20.32 0.31
N ALA A 3 8.62 -21.14 1.29
CA ALA A 3 7.95 -21.20 2.59
C ALA A 3 8.08 -19.87 3.39
N SER A 4 9.18 -19.15 3.22
CA SER A 4 9.42 -17.84 3.84
C SER A 4 8.38 -16.80 3.40
N ILE A 5 8.08 -16.74 2.10
CA ILE A 5 7.12 -15.82 1.49
C ILE A 5 5.71 -16.14 1.97
N LEU A 6 5.31 -17.42 1.95
CA LEU A 6 4.00 -17.84 2.44
C LEU A 6 3.81 -17.51 3.92
N LYS A 7 4.85 -17.70 4.73
CA LYS A 7 4.84 -17.36 6.15
C LYS A 7 4.69 -15.85 6.37
N LEU A 8 5.38 -15.03 5.58
CA LEU A 8 5.26 -13.58 5.66
C LEU A 8 3.88 -13.10 5.24
N ALA A 9 3.38 -13.57 4.09
CA ALA A 9 2.03 -13.23 3.61
C ALA A 9 0.97 -13.61 4.65
N THR A 10 1.08 -14.82 5.23
CA THR A 10 0.20 -15.28 6.32
C THR A 10 0.29 -14.37 7.55
N LYS A 11 1.50 -14.00 8.00
CA LYS A 11 1.68 -13.09 9.13
C LYS A 11 1.02 -11.74 8.89
N ILE A 12 1.25 -11.13 7.72
CA ILE A 12 0.66 -9.84 7.37
C ILE A 12 -0.86 -9.95 7.39
N SER A 13 -1.44 -10.96 6.73
CA SER A 13 -2.89 -11.16 6.70
C SER A 13 -3.49 -11.39 8.09
N LEU A 14 -2.81 -12.13 8.97
CA LEU A 14 -3.22 -12.34 10.37
C LEU A 14 -3.21 -11.03 11.15
N GLU A 15 -2.11 -10.27 11.13
CA GLU A 15 -2.00 -9.00 11.86
C GLU A 15 -2.90 -7.91 11.30
N CYS A 16 -3.26 -7.97 10.02
CA CYS A 16 -4.26 -7.10 9.40
C CYS A 16 -5.71 -7.48 9.76
N GLY A 17 -5.95 -8.66 10.34
CA GLY A 17 -7.31 -9.19 10.54
C GLY A 17 -8.00 -9.61 9.23
N THR A 18 -7.23 -9.93 8.20
CA THR A 18 -7.74 -10.26 6.85
C THR A 18 -7.51 -11.72 6.44
N TYR A 19 -6.88 -12.51 7.31
CA TYR A 19 -6.54 -13.91 7.04
C TYR A 19 -7.78 -14.77 6.72
N THR A 20 -7.71 -15.49 5.59
CA THR A 20 -8.75 -16.44 5.15
C THR A 20 -8.15 -17.80 4.71
N GLY A 21 -6.90 -18.08 5.09
CA GLY A 21 -6.17 -19.26 4.62
C GLY A 21 -5.31 -18.97 3.39
N VAL A 22 -4.28 -18.11 3.54
CA VAL A 22 -3.40 -17.70 2.43
C VAL A 22 -2.71 -18.92 1.83
N THR A 23 -2.83 -19.08 0.51
CA THR A 23 -2.19 -20.13 -0.30
C THR A 23 -1.23 -19.51 -1.32
N PRO A 24 -0.38 -20.32 -1.97
CA PRO A 24 0.49 -19.83 -3.06
C PRO A 24 -0.26 -19.27 -4.28
N ASN A 25 -1.55 -19.55 -4.41
CA ASN A 25 -2.39 -19.04 -5.50
C ASN A 25 -3.03 -17.69 -5.16
N ASP A 26 -2.94 -17.25 -3.91
CA ASP A 26 -3.56 -16.00 -3.47
C ASP A 26 -2.68 -14.79 -3.79
N PRO A 27 -3.30 -13.64 -4.06
CA PRO A 27 -2.59 -12.42 -4.46
C PRO A 27 -1.56 -11.98 -3.41
N GLU A 28 -1.83 -12.21 -2.12
CA GLU A 28 -0.89 -11.92 -1.03
C GLU A 28 0.45 -12.65 -1.15
N TYR A 29 0.46 -13.88 -1.68
CA TYR A 29 1.69 -14.62 -1.95
C TYR A 29 2.29 -14.22 -3.30
N LYS A 30 1.47 -14.23 -4.35
CA LYS A 30 1.90 -14.03 -5.74
C LYS A 30 2.56 -12.67 -5.96
N ILE A 31 2.12 -11.64 -5.25
CA ILE A 31 2.72 -10.30 -5.34
C ILE A 31 4.15 -10.25 -4.79
N LEU A 32 4.46 -11.06 -3.78
CA LEU A 32 5.75 -11.04 -3.09
C LEU A 32 6.78 -11.98 -3.73
N ASP A 33 6.34 -13.15 -4.19
CA ASP A 33 7.21 -14.24 -4.65
C ASP A 33 8.26 -13.83 -5.70
N PRO A 34 7.94 -13.04 -6.74
CA PRO A 34 8.93 -12.61 -7.72
C PRO A 34 9.73 -11.37 -7.31
N VAL A 35 9.29 -10.64 -6.28
CA VAL A 35 9.84 -9.32 -5.93
C VAL A 35 10.87 -9.40 -4.80
N ILE A 36 10.63 -10.26 -3.80
CA ILE A 36 11.46 -10.29 -2.59
C ILE A 36 12.25 -11.59 -2.43
N THR A 37 13.43 -11.50 -1.83
CA THR A 37 14.29 -12.65 -1.50
C THR A 37 13.84 -13.33 -0.20
N ASP A 38 14.35 -14.54 0.09
CA ASP A 38 14.01 -15.25 1.33
C ASP A 38 14.57 -14.49 2.54
N GLU A 39 15.75 -13.88 2.38
CA GLU A 39 16.36 -13.02 3.39
C GLU A 39 15.49 -11.79 3.68
N MET A 40 14.99 -11.12 2.65
CA MET A 40 14.05 -10.00 2.79
C MET A 40 12.81 -10.44 3.58
N ALA A 41 12.25 -11.60 3.25
CA ALA A 41 11.08 -12.11 3.93
C ALA A 41 11.36 -12.44 5.41
N GLU A 42 12.49 -13.07 5.71
CA GLU A 42 12.94 -13.34 7.08
C GLU A 42 13.12 -12.06 7.90
N ILE A 43 13.73 -11.02 7.32
CA ILE A 43 13.90 -9.72 7.98
C ILE A 43 12.55 -9.03 8.19
N ALA A 44 11.66 -9.06 7.20
CA ALA A 44 10.31 -8.52 7.29
C ALA A 44 9.45 -9.18 8.39
N MET A 45 9.71 -10.44 8.76
CA MET A 45 9.08 -11.09 9.91
C MET A 45 9.38 -10.39 11.25
N GLY A 46 10.48 -9.63 11.30
CA GLY A 46 10.83 -8.79 12.44
C GLY A 46 9.86 -7.61 12.65
N LEU A 47 9.30 -7.08 11.56
CA LEU A 47 8.38 -5.96 11.55
C LEU A 47 6.98 -6.33 12.09
N LYS A 48 6.17 -5.31 12.39
CA LYS A 48 4.80 -5.44 12.87
C LYS A 48 3.87 -4.58 12.01
N VAL A 49 2.65 -5.07 11.76
CA VAL A 49 1.63 -4.28 11.08
C VAL A 49 1.23 -3.08 11.94
N ARG A 50 1.29 -1.88 11.35
CA ARG A 50 0.92 -0.58 11.96
C ARG A 50 1.62 -0.25 13.30
N LYS A 51 2.75 -0.89 13.60
CA LYS A 51 3.55 -0.61 14.80
C LYS A 51 4.99 -0.34 14.41
N TYR A 52 5.45 0.88 14.69
CA TYR A 52 6.82 1.31 14.48
C TYR A 52 7.79 0.48 15.33
N VAL A 53 8.85 -0.01 14.69
CA VAL A 53 9.97 -0.71 15.33
C VAL A 53 11.28 -0.21 14.72
N SER A 54 12.34 -0.10 15.51
CA SER A 54 13.66 0.31 14.99
C SER A 54 14.37 -0.84 14.28
N ALA A 55 15.36 -0.51 13.45
CA ALA A 55 16.21 -1.53 12.82
C ALA A 55 16.95 -2.39 13.87
N ALA A 56 17.32 -1.82 15.02
CA ALA A 56 17.96 -2.54 16.13
C ALA A 56 17.01 -3.58 16.77
N GLU A 57 15.74 -3.22 16.97
CA GLU A 57 14.73 -4.16 17.47
C GLU A 57 14.49 -5.31 16.50
N VAL A 58 14.41 -5.00 15.19
CA VAL A 58 14.29 -6.00 14.13
C VAL A 58 15.50 -6.92 14.13
N ALA A 59 16.72 -6.37 14.14
CA ALA A 59 17.97 -7.12 14.12
C ALA A 59 18.09 -8.08 15.31
N LYS A 60 17.72 -7.63 16.52
CA LYS A 60 17.66 -8.47 17.71
C LYS A 60 16.66 -9.62 17.56
N LYS A 61 15.49 -9.37 16.97
CA LYS A 61 14.43 -10.36 16.79
C LYS A 61 14.78 -11.41 15.74
N VAL A 62 15.38 -11.00 14.62
CA VAL A 62 15.75 -11.91 13.52
C VAL A 62 17.16 -12.49 13.67
N LYS A 63 17.91 -12.04 14.68
CA LYS A 63 19.28 -12.48 15.01
C LYS A 63 20.25 -12.31 13.83
N LYS A 64 20.18 -11.18 13.13
CA LYS A 64 21.07 -10.81 12.02
C LYS A 64 21.84 -9.52 12.32
N PRO A 65 22.98 -9.26 11.65
CA PRO A 65 23.75 -8.03 11.85
C PRO A 65 22.92 -6.77 11.57
N LEU A 66 23.01 -5.77 12.45
CA LEU A 66 22.25 -4.52 12.34
C LEU A 66 22.46 -3.81 10.99
N ALA A 67 23.72 -3.78 10.51
CA ALA A 67 24.05 -3.15 9.24
C ALA A 67 23.25 -3.77 8.08
N ARG A 68 23.27 -5.11 7.96
CA ARG A 68 22.54 -5.84 6.92
C ARG A 68 21.02 -5.70 7.06
N VAL A 69 20.52 -5.73 8.30
CA VAL A 69 19.09 -5.54 8.57
C VAL A 69 18.63 -4.15 8.15
N SER A 70 19.41 -3.11 8.45
CA SER A 70 19.08 -1.74 8.08
C SER A 70 19.05 -1.57 6.56
N GLU A 71 20.07 -2.07 5.86
CA GLU A 71 20.13 -2.08 4.39
C GLU A 71 18.88 -2.74 3.78
N VAL A 72 18.54 -3.95 4.21
CA VAL A 72 17.38 -4.68 3.69
C VAL A 72 16.05 -3.97 4.04
N LEU A 73 15.94 -3.32 5.21
CA LEU A 73 14.74 -2.56 5.56
C LEU A 73 14.51 -1.36 4.62
N TYR A 74 15.58 -0.68 4.19
CA TYR A 74 15.47 0.38 3.18
C TYR A 74 15.14 -0.19 1.80
N GLU A 75 15.72 -1.34 1.40
CA GLU A 75 15.34 -2.03 0.17
C GLU A 75 13.84 -2.41 0.17
N LEU A 76 13.34 -2.97 1.28
CA LEU A 76 11.93 -3.30 1.47
C LEU A 76 11.02 -2.06 1.43
N THR A 77 11.52 -0.91 1.88
CA THR A 77 10.81 0.37 1.79
C THR A 77 10.70 0.82 0.33
N ASN A 78 11.77 0.72 -0.46
CA ASN A 78 11.79 1.04 -1.89
C ASN A 78 10.90 0.10 -2.72
N ILE A 79 10.81 -1.17 -2.32
CA ILE A 79 9.90 -2.16 -2.91
C ILE A 79 8.43 -1.79 -2.64
N GLY A 80 8.16 -1.11 -1.53
CA GLY A 80 6.81 -0.77 -1.07
C GLY A 80 6.22 -1.76 -0.05
N LEU A 81 7.03 -2.69 0.49
CA LEU A 81 6.57 -3.69 1.46
C LEU A 81 6.45 -3.12 2.88
N CYS A 82 7.33 -2.20 3.26
CA CYS A 82 7.27 -1.51 4.54
C CYS A 82 7.36 0.00 4.35
N ARG A 83 7.12 0.75 5.43
CA ARG A 83 7.28 2.20 5.47
C ARG A 83 8.28 2.57 6.56
N VAL A 84 8.97 3.67 6.32
CA VAL A 84 9.88 4.33 7.28
C VAL A 84 9.30 5.67 7.69
N SER A 85 9.50 6.05 8.95
CA SER A 85 9.24 7.38 9.47
C SER A 85 10.29 7.74 10.50
N LEU A 86 10.76 8.99 10.45
CA LEU A 86 11.54 9.56 11.52
C LEU A 86 10.66 9.71 12.77
N LYS A 87 11.01 9.02 13.85
CA LYS A 87 10.31 9.04 15.13
C LYS A 87 11.33 9.08 16.25
N ASP A 88 11.22 10.07 17.13
CA ASP A 88 12.13 10.24 18.27
C ASP A 88 13.61 10.37 17.86
N GLY A 89 13.87 10.94 16.67
CA GLY A 89 15.23 11.10 16.13
C GLY A 89 15.85 9.86 15.49
N GLU A 90 15.08 8.77 15.36
CA GLU A 90 15.52 7.52 14.71
C GLU A 90 14.52 7.10 13.61
N ASP A 91 15.02 6.52 12.53
CA ASP A 91 14.19 5.89 11.50
C ASP A 91 13.54 4.62 12.06
N LYS A 92 12.22 4.62 12.11
CA LYS A 92 11.42 3.46 12.52
C LYS A 92 10.60 2.92 11.37
N PHE A 93 10.52 1.60 11.31
CA PHE A 93 9.89 0.85 10.22
C PHE A 93 8.61 0.16 10.69
N PHE A 94 7.64 0.00 9.79
CA PHE A 94 6.44 -0.80 10.05
C PHE A 94 5.88 -1.40 8.77
N LEU A 95 5.08 -2.45 8.90
CA LEU A 95 4.31 -3.00 7.79
C LEU A 95 2.97 -2.25 7.68
N PRO A 96 2.63 -1.63 6.54
CA PRO A 96 1.26 -1.21 6.31
C PRO A 96 0.35 -2.45 6.12
N ILE A 97 -0.96 -2.23 6.01
CA ILE A 97 -1.90 -3.30 5.63
C ILE A 97 -1.78 -3.58 4.12
N TRP A 98 -2.43 -4.63 3.62
CA TRP A 98 -2.40 -4.94 2.18
C TRP A 98 -2.93 -3.80 1.31
N VAL A 99 -4.15 -3.33 1.60
CA VAL A 99 -4.80 -2.18 0.93
C VAL A 99 -5.69 -1.43 1.95
N PRO A 100 -5.58 -0.09 2.08
CA PRO A 100 -4.55 0.75 1.49
C PRO A 100 -3.17 0.54 2.13
N GLY A 101 -2.12 0.38 1.32
CA GLY A 101 -0.79 0.02 1.83
C GLY A 101 0.08 -0.76 0.85
N ILE A 102 0.55 -1.94 1.25
CA ILE A 102 1.61 -2.71 0.57
C ILE A 102 1.36 -2.79 -0.94
N MET A 103 0.18 -3.27 -1.36
CA MET A 103 -0.07 -3.50 -2.78
C MET A 103 -0.15 -2.19 -3.57
N GLU A 104 -0.72 -1.12 -2.98
CA GLU A 104 -0.77 0.20 -3.62
C GLU A 104 0.63 0.80 -3.81
N MET A 105 1.50 0.65 -2.81
CA MET A 105 2.89 1.13 -2.89
C MET A 105 3.69 0.35 -3.94
N MET A 106 3.48 -0.97 -4.01
CA MET A 106 4.11 -1.81 -5.04
C MET A 106 3.64 -1.46 -6.45
N VAL A 107 2.36 -1.16 -6.65
CA VAL A 107 1.82 -0.64 -7.93
C VAL A 107 2.35 0.75 -8.23
N GLY A 108 2.55 1.58 -7.20
CA GLY A 108 3.12 2.93 -7.30
C GLY A 108 4.56 2.94 -7.84
N ASN A 109 5.34 1.90 -7.57
CA ASN A 109 6.68 1.72 -8.12
C ASN A 109 6.64 1.32 -9.62
N LYS A 110 6.84 2.31 -10.50
CA LYS A 110 6.75 2.20 -11.97
C LYS A 110 7.65 1.11 -12.54
N GLU A 111 8.93 1.13 -12.17
CA GLU A 111 9.91 0.19 -12.73
C GLU A 111 9.59 -1.24 -12.28
N GLN A 112 9.23 -1.40 -11.01
CA GLN A 112 8.88 -2.70 -10.45
C GLN A 112 7.62 -3.29 -11.07
N VAL A 113 6.56 -2.50 -11.25
CA VAL A 113 5.28 -2.99 -11.78
C VAL A 113 5.33 -3.29 -13.28
N GLU A 114 6.12 -2.55 -14.04
CA GLU A 114 6.39 -2.86 -15.46
C GLU A 114 7.23 -4.14 -15.59
N ARG A 115 8.19 -4.36 -14.68
CA ARG A 115 9.00 -5.59 -14.65
C ARG A 115 8.19 -6.81 -14.18
N TYR A 116 7.26 -6.63 -13.27
CA TYR A 116 6.43 -7.69 -12.70
C TYR A 116 4.92 -7.34 -12.79
N PRO A 117 4.30 -7.51 -13.99
CA PRO A 117 2.88 -7.17 -14.20
C PRO A 117 1.90 -7.89 -13.26
N VAL A 118 2.30 -9.05 -12.71
CA VAL A 118 1.56 -9.78 -11.68
C VAL A 118 1.21 -8.93 -10.45
N ILE A 119 1.97 -7.86 -10.17
CA ILE A 119 1.67 -6.90 -9.10
C ILE A 119 0.32 -6.22 -9.34
N ALA A 120 0.06 -5.79 -10.58
CA ALA A 120 -1.20 -5.14 -10.95
C ALA A 120 -2.37 -6.14 -10.88
N GLU A 121 -2.16 -7.35 -11.40
CA GLU A 121 -3.16 -8.44 -11.34
C GLU A 121 -3.52 -8.78 -9.89
N CYS A 122 -2.52 -8.91 -9.02
CA CYS A 122 -2.73 -9.22 -7.60
C CYS A 122 -3.46 -8.10 -6.87
N PHE A 123 -3.16 -6.84 -7.19
CA PHE A 123 -3.86 -5.69 -6.61
C PHE A 123 -5.33 -5.66 -7.03
N GLU A 124 -5.63 -5.85 -8.33
CA GLU A 124 -7.02 -5.96 -8.81
C GLU A 124 -7.75 -7.11 -8.12
N GLU A 125 -7.15 -8.29 -8.14
CA GLU A 125 -7.78 -9.50 -7.63
C GLU A 125 -8.05 -9.41 -6.12
N TYR A 126 -7.06 -8.94 -5.34
CA TYR A 126 -7.23 -8.75 -3.91
C TYR A 126 -8.31 -7.70 -3.63
N THR A 127 -8.25 -6.53 -4.25
CA THR A 127 -9.25 -5.47 -4.01
C THR A 127 -10.65 -5.93 -4.40
N ARG A 128 -10.84 -6.53 -5.56
CA ARG A 128 -12.13 -7.07 -6.00
C ARG A 128 -12.68 -8.10 -5.01
N ARG A 129 -11.86 -9.08 -4.58
CA ARG A 129 -12.25 -10.12 -3.61
C ARG A 129 -12.61 -9.53 -2.25
N ARG A 130 -11.87 -8.55 -1.75
CA ARG A 130 -12.09 -7.96 -0.41
C ARG A 130 -13.23 -6.94 -0.39
N ILE A 131 -13.46 -6.23 -1.49
CA ILE A 131 -14.52 -5.22 -1.58
C ILE A 131 -15.87 -5.82 -1.94
N ALA A 132 -15.92 -6.92 -2.70
CA ALA A 132 -17.20 -7.52 -3.09
C ALA A 132 -18.16 -7.81 -1.91
N PRO A 133 -17.71 -8.35 -0.76
CA PRO A 133 -18.59 -8.55 0.41
C PRO A 133 -18.99 -7.26 1.12
N LEU A 134 -18.18 -6.19 0.99
CA LEU A 134 -18.43 -4.90 1.63
C LEU A 134 -19.36 -4.01 0.79
N ALA A 135 -19.39 -4.19 -0.53
CA ALA A 135 -20.15 -3.35 -1.45
C ALA A 135 -21.64 -3.18 -1.08
N PRO A 136 -22.39 -4.22 -0.63
CA PRO A 136 -23.79 -4.06 -0.22
C PRO A 136 -23.99 -3.18 1.02
N PHE A 137 -22.95 -2.99 1.83
CA PHE A 137 -23.00 -2.17 3.06
C PHE A 137 -22.57 -0.73 2.82
N VAL A 138 -22.09 -0.39 1.63
CA VAL A 138 -21.75 0.99 1.27
C VAL A 138 -23.03 1.70 0.80
N PRO A 139 -23.44 2.80 1.45
CA PRO A 139 -24.63 3.54 1.05
C PRO A 139 -24.57 3.98 -0.42
N VAL A 140 -25.70 3.94 -1.11
CA VAL A 140 -25.81 4.43 -2.48
C VAL A 140 -25.38 5.90 -2.54
N GLY A 141 -24.45 6.22 -3.43
CA GLY A 141 -23.89 7.57 -3.56
C GLY A 141 -22.67 7.83 -2.67
N GLN A 142 -22.30 6.91 -1.78
CA GLN A 142 -21.00 6.93 -1.09
C GLN A 142 -20.02 5.96 -1.74
N GLY A 143 -18.76 6.36 -1.79
CA GLY A 143 -17.64 5.49 -2.12
C GLY A 143 -16.81 5.18 -0.87
N MET A 144 -15.97 4.15 -0.94
CA MET A 144 -14.96 3.94 0.11
C MET A 144 -13.91 5.06 0.16
N MET A 145 -13.73 5.76 -0.96
CA MET A 145 -12.90 6.95 -1.06
C MET A 145 -13.79 8.19 -1.09
N ARG A 146 -13.39 9.22 -0.35
CA ARG A 146 -14.08 10.51 -0.35
C ARG A 146 -13.78 11.25 -1.66
N VAL A 147 -14.82 11.74 -2.33
CA VAL A 147 -14.68 12.61 -3.51
C VAL A 147 -14.92 14.04 -3.07
N ILE A 148 -13.88 14.86 -3.12
CA ILE A 148 -13.96 16.30 -2.88
C ILE A 148 -13.82 16.98 -4.25
N PRO A 149 -14.85 17.68 -4.74
CA PRO A 149 -14.75 18.36 -6.02
C PRO A 149 -13.81 19.55 -5.90
N VAL A 150 -13.17 19.90 -7.02
CA VAL A 150 -12.49 21.19 -7.13
C VAL A 150 -13.52 22.31 -7.11
N GLU A 151 -13.21 23.40 -6.41
CA GLU A 151 -14.17 24.51 -6.18
C GLU A 151 -14.69 25.14 -7.46
N MET A 152 -13.88 25.20 -8.52
CA MET A 152 -14.32 25.67 -9.84
C MET A 152 -15.49 24.85 -10.42
N ALA A 153 -15.68 23.59 -10.00
CA ALA A 153 -16.79 22.75 -10.43
C ALA A 153 -18.09 22.99 -9.63
N ILE A 154 -18.04 23.78 -8.55
CA ILE A 154 -19.20 24.16 -7.76
C ILE A 154 -19.72 25.49 -8.33
N GLN A 155 -20.85 25.44 -9.04
CA GLN A 155 -21.53 26.66 -9.47
C GLN A 155 -22.39 27.17 -8.33
N ASN A 156 -22.28 28.48 -8.05
CA ASN A 156 -22.95 29.23 -6.98
C ASN A 156 -22.40 29.05 -5.56
N ASP A 157 -22.68 30.08 -4.74
CA ASP A 157 -22.35 30.29 -3.32
C ASP A 157 -23.01 29.27 -2.37
N ALA A 158 -23.19 28.04 -2.84
CA ALA A 158 -23.63 26.91 -2.04
C ALA A 158 -22.50 26.54 -1.07
N HIS A 159 -22.40 27.29 0.03
CA HIS A 159 -21.48 27.00 1.12
C HIS A 159 -21.59 25.52 1.50
N ARG A 160 -20.53 24.76 1.22
CA ARG A 160 -20.34 23.42 1.76
C ARG A 160 -19.74 23.55 3.15
N GLY A 161 -19.83 22.49 3.96
CA GLY A 161 -19.12 22.48 5.24
C GLY A 161 -17.62 22.71 5.00
N THR A 162 -16.95 23.48 5.86
CA THR A 162 -15.52 23.84 5.76
C THR A 162 -14.61 22.64 5.44
N TYR A 163 -14.88 21.49 6.07
CA TYR A 163 -14.17 20.22 5.80
C TYR A 163 -14.34 19.64 4.38
N GLU A 164 -15.16 20.23 3.51
CA GLU A 164 -15.41 19.84 2.12
C GLU A 164 -14.74 20.77 1.11
N GLU A 165 -13.98 21.76 1.58
CA GLU A 165 -13.32 22.75 0.72
C GLU A 165 -11.87 22.33 0.47
N ILE A 166 -11.50 22.22 -0.81
CA ILE A 166 -10.20 21.67 -1.20
C ILE A 166 -9.08 22.66 -0.88
N HIS A 167 -9.34 23.97 -0.96
CA HIS A 167 -8.33 24.99 -0.61
C HIS A 167 -7.95 24.91 0.87
N GLU A 168 -8.92 24.74 1.79
CA GLU A 168 -8.63 24.59 3.21
C GLU A 168 -7.76 23.34 3.49
N ILE A 169 -8.03 22.22 2.81
CA ILE A 169 -7.22 21.00 2.94
C ILE A 169 -5.79 21.27 2.47
N VAL A 170 -5.62 21.96 1.34
CA VAL A 170 -4.31 22.27 0.77
C VAL A 170 -3.53 23.25 1.65
N GLU A 171 -4.17 24.34 2.09
CA GLU A 171 -3.53 25.40 2.89
C GLU A 171 -3.13 24.93 4.30
N ASN A 172 -3.93 24.04 4.91
CA ASN A 172 -3.64 23.50 6.23
C ASN A 172 -2.70 22.28 6.22
N SER A 173 -2.34 21.76 5.04
CA SER A 173 -1.46 20.60 4.93
C SER A 173 0.00 20.98 5.12
N TRP A 174 0.68 20.31 6.05
CA TRP A 174 2.14 20.47 6.23
C TRP A 174 2.95 19.96 5.02
N ALA A 175 2.45 18.91 4.36
CA ALA A 175 3.03 18.35 3.14
C ALA A 175 1.90 17.72 2.32
N ILE A 176 2.05 17.75 0.99
CA ILE A 176 1.12 17.13 0.04
C ILE A 176 1.94 16.26 -0.91
N ALA A 177 1.53 15.01 -1.08
CA ALA A 177 2.12 14.12 -2.07
C ALA A 177 1.13 13.87 -3.21
N VAL A 178 1.51 14.24 -4.43
CA VAL A 178 0.76 13.92 -5.64
C VAL A 178 1.42 12.72 -6.33
N THR A 179 0.62 11.73 -6.68
CA THR A 179 1.07 10.47 -7.26
C THR A 179 0.14 10.00 -8.38
N ASP A 180 0.67 9.14 -9.24
CA ASP A 180 -0.15 8.46 -10.25
C ASP A 180 -1.16 7.52 -9.58
N CYS A 181 -2.37 7.43 -10.12
CA CYS A 181 -3.41 6.59 -9.55
C CYS A 181 -3.12 5.10 -9.76
N SER A 182 -2.94 4.38 -8.64
CA SER A 182 -2.74 2.92 -8.60
C SER A 182 -3.84 2.15 -9.34
N CYS A 183 -5.10 2.55 -9.15
CA CYS A 183 -6.25 1.91 -9.82
C CYS A 183 -6.25 2.11 -11.34
N ARG A 184 -5.95 3.33 -11.81
CA ARG A 184 -5.89 3.62 -13.26
C ARG A 184 -4.70 2.94 -13.91
N ARG A 185 -3.55 2.94 -13.24
CA ARG A 185 -2.35 2.22 -13.69
C ARG A 185 -2.61 0.73 -13.81
N THR A 186 -3.27 0.14 -12.82
CA THR A 186 -3.64 -1.28 -12.85
C THR A 186 -4.47 -1.61 -14.08
N ARG A 187 -5.51 -0.81 -14.39
CA ARG A 187 -6.32 -1.00 -15.60
C ARG A 187 -5.50 -0.87 -16.89
N ARG A 188 -4.57 0.09 -16.98
CA ARG A 188 -3.66 0.22 -18.13
C ARG A 188 -2.80 -1.04 -18.29
N LEU A 189 -2.16 -1.49 -17.21
CA LEU A 189 -1.27 -2.65 -17.22
C LEU A 189 -1.99 -3.95 -17.59
N MET A 190 -3.28 -4.04 -17.26
CA MET A 190 -4.15 -5.17 -17.64
C MET A 190 -4.73 -5.05 -19.06
N GLY A 191 -4.44 -3.96 -19.79
CA GLY A 191 -5.00 -3.72 -21.14
C GLY A 191 -6.47 -3.28 -21.15
N GLU A 192 -7.04 -2.91 -20.01
CA GLU A 192 -8.46 -2.57 -19.81
C GLU A 192 -8.69 -1.07 -19.57
N GLY A 193 -7.73 -0.21 -19.99
CA GLY A 193 -7.65 1.21 -19.60
C GLY A 193 -9.00 1.93 -19.38
N CYS A 194 -9.10 2.72 -18.32
CA CYS A 194 -10.38 3.32 -17.88
C CYS A 194 -10.77 4.63 -18.60
N GLY A 195 -10.18 4.91 -19.77
CA GLY A 195 -10.41 6.15 -20.53
C GLY A 195 -9.84 7.43 -19.90
N HIS A 196 -9.15 7.32 -18.76
CA HIS A 196 -8.54 8.45 -18.06
C HIS A 196 -7.04 8.25 -17.87
N LEU A 197 -6.29 9.35 -17.87
CA LEU A 197 -4.85 9.32 -17.57
C LEU A 197 -4.62 8.93 -16.11
N GLU A 198 -3.58 8.14 -15.86
CA GLU A 198 -3.18 7.76 -14.49
C GLU A 198 -2.38 8.86 -13.78
N LYS A 199 -1.82 9.83 -14.50
CA LYS A 199 -0.85 10.78 -13.97
C LYS A 199 -1.46 11.85 -13.07
N ASP A 200 -0.78 12.14 -11.96
CA ASP A 200 -1.06 13.26 -11.05
C ASP A 200 -2.51 13.29 -10.52
N VAL A 201 -3.02 12.12 -10.12
CA VAL A 201 -4.43 11.94 -9.72
C VAL A 201 -4.60 11.69 -8.23
N CYS A 202 -3.77 10.84 -7.62
CA CYS A 202 -3.92 10.46 -6.21
C CYS A 202 -3.14 11.44 -5.33
N ILE A 203 -3.83 12.01 -4.34
CA ILE A 203 -3.27 12.95 -3.35
C ILE A 203 -3.24 12.26 -1.98
N PHE A 204 -2.12 12.39 -1.27
CA PHE A 204 -1.86 11.85 0.08
C PHE A 204 -1.36 12.93 1.04
#